data_AF-A0A542HP34-F1
#
_entry.id   AF-A0A542HP34-F1
#
_cell.length_a   1.000
_cell.length_b   1.000
_cell.length_c   1.000
_cell.angle_alpha   90.00
_cell.angle_beta   90.00
_cell.angle_gamma   90.00
#
_symmetry.space_group_name_H-M   'P 1'
#
loop_
_entity.id
_entity.type
_entity.pdbx_description
1 polymer ?
#
loop_
_entity_poly.entity_id
_entity_poly.type
_entity_poly.pdbx_seq_one_letter_code
_entity_poly.pdbx_strand_id
1 'polypeptide(L)'
;MPKPPPLSSLLSSPELERSSVVANNSMNRERGLTGVNSYARELGVDLLAHLAHRPAPSWLDLCSGEGRALREAASALPAEAVLTAVDLVGPLVPRPAPPALEETVASVSSWTPARTYDLITCVHGLHYVGDQLGLLTRAASWLSEDGLLVAHFDPESVRHADGSTAARGVVSALRAAGYDYSPRHHRLALRGARAVRLPFRYLGADPAAGPNYTGQPAIASHYAAA
;
A
#
# COMPACT_ATOMS: atom_id res chain seq x y z
N MET A 1 -2.15 -1.57 29.88
CA MET A 1 -2.31 -1.10 28.49
C MET A 1 -2.70 0.36 28.55
N PRO A 2 -2.13 1.25 27.72
CA PRO A 2 -2.54 2.65 27.67
C PRO A 2 -4.02 2.74 27.25
N LYS A 3 -4.73 3.71 27.82
CA LYS A 3 -6.13 3.99 27.49
C LYS A 3 -6.21 4.45 26.03
N PRO A 4 -7.15 3.94 25.22
CA PRO A 4 -7.28 4.37 23.83
C PRO A 4 -7.55 5.88 23.75
N PRO A 5 -7.01 6.56 22.73
CA PRO A 5 -7.28 7.99 22.52
C PRO A 5 -8.79 8.22 22.32
N PRO A 6 -9.36 9.32 22.84
CA PRO A 6 -10.72 9.69 22.49
C PRO A 6 -10.84 9.90 20.98
N LEU A 7 -12.02 9.65 20.40
CA LEU A 7 -12.26 9.84 18.96
C LEU A 7 -11.90 11.26 18.48
N SER A 8 -12.01 12.26 19.37
CA SER A 8 -11.63 13.66 19.10
C SER A 8 -10.13 13.90 18.89
N SER A 9 -9.28 12.90 19.12
CA SER A 9 -7.82 12.97 18.87
C SER A 9 -7.36 12.15 17.66
N LEU A 10 -8.27 11.49 16.94
CA LEU A 10 -7.94 10.87 15.67
C LEU A 10 -7.70 11.94 14.60
N LEU A 11 -6.66 11.76 13.80
CA LEU A 11 -6.33 12.68 12.72
C LEU A 11 -7.10 12.31 11.44
N SER A 12 -7.53 13.34 10.72
CA SER A 12 -7.96 13.20 9.32
C SER A 12 -6.77 12.88 8.41
N SER A 13 -7.01 12.38 7.19
CA SER A 13 -5.91 12.05 6.26
C SER A 13 -4.97 13.25 5.98
N PRO A 14 -5.46 14.48 5.69
CA PRO A 14 -4.57 15.63 5.46
C PRO A 14 -3.76 16.07 6.69
N GLU A 15 -4.25 15.81 7.91
CA GLU A 15 -3.50 16.06 9.14
C GLU A 15 -2.46 14.98 9.38
N LEU A 16 -2.86 13.72 9.19
CA LEU A 16 -2.00 12.56 9.34
C LEU A 16 -0.81 12.63 8.37
N GLU A 17 -1.04 13.01 7.13
CA GLU A 17 -0.04 13.15 6.07
C GLU A 17 1.04 14.20 6.37
N ARG A 18 0.77 15.14 7.29
CA ARG A 18 1.76 16.13 7.77
C ARG A 18 2.48 15.70 9.04
N SER A 19 2.12 14.55 9.62
CA SER A 19 2.78 14.04 10.81
C SER A 19 4.17 13.50 10.48
N SER A 20 5.09 13.58 11.44
CA SER A 20 6.44 13.02 11.31
C SER A 20 6.47 11.50 11.20
N VAL A 21 5.36 10.81 11.52
CA VAL A 21 5.22 9.35 11.36
C VAL A 21 4.91 8.98 9.91
N VAL A 22 4.07 9.76 9.22
CA VAL A 22 3.63 9.46 7.84
C VAL A 22 4.48 10.17 6.78
N ALA A 23 4.80 11.45 6.97
CA ALA A 23 5.80 12.15 6.15
C ALA A 23 7.24 11.78 6.55
N ASN A 24 7.42 10.57 7.05
CA ASN A 24 8.68 10.11 7.59
C ASN A 24 9.67 9.74 6.48
N ASN A 25 10.91 10.19 6.62
CA ASN A 25 12.01 9.80 5.73
C ASN A 25 12.87 8.65 6.29
N SER A 26 12.61 8.19 7.53
CA SER A 26 13.44 7.16 8.18
C SER A 26 13.08 5.72 7.79
N MET A 27 11.96 5.51 7.10
CA MET A 27 11.62 4.21 6.54
C MET A 27 12.54 3.85 5.37
N ASN A 28 12.66 2.56 5.07
CA ASN A 28 13.45 2.10 3.93
C ASN A 28 12.74 2.44 2.61
N ARG A 29 13.11 3.58 2.03
CA ARG A 29 12.59 4.11 0.76
C ARG A 29 13.36 3.61 -0.48
N GLU A 30 14.46 2.88 -0.27
CA GLU A 30 15.41 2.51 -1.31
C GLU A 30 15.34 1.02 -1.69
N ARG A 31 14.22 0.36 -1.41
CA ARG A 31 14.05 -1.05 -1.76
C ARG A 31 14.13 -1.24 -3.28
N GLY A 32 14.98 -2.16 -3.70
CA GLY A 32 15.11 -2.53 -5.11
C GLY A 32 14.06 -3.57 -5.52
N LEU A 33 14.16 -4.00 -6.77
CA LEU A 33 13.32 -5.04 -7.35
C LEU A 33 13.76 -6.43 -6.90
N THR A 34 15.07 -6.70 -6.90
CA THR A 34 15.68 -8.00 -6.55
C THR A 34 16.79 -7.87 -5.49
N GLY A 35 17.20 -8.98 -4.89
CA GLY A 35 18.27 -9.03 -3.87
C GLY A 35 17.75 -9.03 -2.42
N VAL A 36 18.63 -8.73 -1.46
CA VAL A 36 18.34 -8.86 -0.02
C VAL A 36 17.40 -7.76 0.47
N ASN A 37 17.51 -6.55 -0.08
CA ASN A 37 16.63 -5.42 0.22
C ASN A 37 15.67 -5.16 -0.95
N SER A 38 14.70 -6.04 -1.15
CA SER A 38 13.93 -6.04 -2.41
C SER A 38 12.47 -6.44 -2.31
N TYR A 39 11.70 -5.98 -3.29
CA TYR A 39 10.29 -6.34 -3.45
C TYR A 39 10.12 -7.85 -3.63
N ALA A 40 10.99 -8.51 -4.41
CA ALA A 40 10.93 -9.96 -4.60
C ALA A 40 11.02 -10.73 -3.27
N ARG A 41 11.92 -10.30 -2.36
CA ARG A 41 12.06 -10.90 -1.03
C ARG A 41 10.86 -10.60 -0.14
N GLU A 42 10.45 -9.34 -0.11
CA GLU A 42 9.37 -8.83 0.75
C GLU A 42 8.01 -9.45 0.40
N LEU A 43 7.70 -9.54 -0.90
CA LEU A 43 6.44 -10.04 -1.41
C LEU A 43 6.47 -11.56 -1.67
N GLY A 44 7.65 -12.15 -1.83
CA GLY A 44 7.79 -13.58 -2.16
C GLY A 44 7.22 -13.93 -3.54
N VAL A 45 7.21 -12.97 -4.46
CA VAL A 45 6.72 -13.10 -5.83
C VAL A 45 7.78 -12.52 -6.76
N ASP A 46 8.05 -13.22 -7.86
CA ASP A 46 8.84 -12.67 -8.96
C ASP A 46 7.96 -11.74 -9.81
N LEU A 47 8.08 -10.44 -9.58
CA LEU A 47 7.25 -9.42 -10.22
C LEU A 47 7.55 -9.31 -11.73
N LEU A 48 8.81 -9.50 -12.13
CA LEU A 48 9.18 -9.46 -13.54
C LEU A 48 8.61 -10.67 -14.27
N ALA A 49 8.72 -11.87 -13.70
CA ALA A 49 8.12 -13.06 -14.30
C ALA A 49 6.60 -12.92 -14.45
N HIS A 50 5.91 -12.30 -13.48
CA HIS A 50 4.47 -12.01 -13.57
C HIS A 50 4.12 -11.05 -14.72
N LEU A 51 5.00 -10.10 -15.04
CA LEU A 51 4.78 -9.11 -16.10
C LEU A 51 5.32 -9.53 -17.48
N ALA A 52 6.30 -10.43 -17.53
CA ALA A 52 7.07 -10.75 -18.75
C ALA A 52 6.22 -11.31 -19.90
N HIS A 53 5.07 -11.91 -19.61
CA HIS A 53 4.19 -12.47 -20.63
C HIS A 53 3.28 -11.44 -21.29
N ARG A 54 3.27 -10.19 -20.80
CA ARG A 54 2.43 -9.12 -21.35
C ARG A 54 3.26 -8.25 -22.31
N PRO A 55 2.72 -7.92 -23.51
CA PRO A 55 3.45 -7.11 -24.48
C PRO A 55 3.59 -5.65 -24.04
N ALA A 56 2.64 -5.12 -23.27
CA ALA A 56 2.65 -3.77 -22.72
C ALA A 56 2.25 -3.80 -21.23
N PRO A 57 3.13 -4.33 -20.34
CA PRO A 57 2.79 -4.55 -18.94
C PRO A 57 2.58 -3.22 -18.22
N SER A 58 1.59 -3.18 -17.33
CA SER A 58 1.30 -2.01 -16.51
C SER A 58 1.49 -2.29 -15.02
N TRP A 59 2.31 -1.51 -14.34
CA TRP A 59 2.59 -1.64 -12.91
C TRP A 59 2.40 -0.31 -12.16
N LEU A 60 1.49 -0.31 -11.18
CA LEU A 60 1.32 0.75 -10.19
C LEU A 60 1.97 0.36 -8.86
N ASP A 61 2.81 1.21 -8.31
CA ASP A 61 3.35 1.06 -6.96
C ASP A 61 2.88 2.20 -6.05
N LEU A 62 2.18 1.83 -4.99
CA LEU A 62 1.60 2.73 -4.00
C LEU A 62 2.54 2.82 -2.81
N CYS A 63 2.90 4.05 -2.42
CA CYS A 63 3.95 4.35 -1.44
C CYS A 63 5.34 3.90 -1.93
N SER A 64 5.69 4.32 -3.15
CA SER A 64 6.86 3.83 -3.88
C SER A 64 8.22 4.29 -3.34
N GLY A 65 8.26 5.18 -2.35
CA GLY A 65 9.51 5.75 -1.84
C GLY A 65 10.31 6.46 -2.92
N GLU A 66 11.57 6.03 -3.12
CA GLU A 66 12.45 6.53 -4.18
C GLU A 66 12.14 5.97 -5.58
N GLY A 67 11.13 5.11 -5.73
CA GLY A 67 10.75 4.52 -7.02
C GLY A 67 11.78 3.54 -7.59
N ARG A 68 12.77 3.12 -6.77
CA ARG A 68 13.92 2.32 -7.23
C ARG A 68 13.51 1.01 -7.88
N ALA A 69 12.55 0.27 -7.30
CA ALA A 69 12.06 -0.99 -7.86
C ALA A 69 11.48 -0.83 -9.28
N LEU A 70 10.73 0.25 -9.52
CA LEU A 70 10.15 0.54 -10.85
C LEU A 70 11.23 1.01 -11.83
N ARG A 71 12.22 1.78 -11.38
CA ARG A 71 13.37 2.17 -12.23
C ARG A 71 14.19 0.96 -12.69
N GLU A 72 14.43 0.02 -11.78
CA GLU A 72 15.08 -1.27 -12.10
C GLU A 72 14.21 -2.09 -13.07
N ALA A 73 12.88 -2.13 -12.86
CA ALA A 73 11.96 -2.82 -13.76
C ALA A 73 11.87 -2.18 -15.15
N ALA A 74 11.93 -0.86 -15.25
CA ALA A 74 11.91 -0.12 -16.53
C ALA A 74 13.07 -0.54 -17.45
N SER A 75 14.18 -1.00 -16.87
CA SER A 75 15.35 -1.47 -17.64
C SER A 75 15.23 -2.93 -18.07
N ALA A 76 14.31 -3.69 -17.47
CA ALA A 76 14.12 -5.12 -17.71
C ALA A 76 12.84 -5.44 -18.50
N LEU A 77 11.87 -4.53 -18.54
CA LEU A 77 10.60 -4.69 -19.23
C LEU A 77 10.66 -4.11 -20.66
N PRO A 78 9.71 -4.49 -21.53
CA PRO A 78 9.57 -3.90 -22.87
C PRO A 78 9.41 -2.37 -22.82
N ALA A 79 9.76 -1.68 -23.91
CA ALA A 79 9.66 -0.22 -24.00
C ALA A 79 8.20 0.27 -23.86
N GLU A 80 7.24 -0.58 -24.17
CA GLU A 80 5.80 -0.36 -24.08
C GLU A 80 5.25 -0.50 -22.65
N ALA A 81 6.09 -0.87 -21.68
CA ALA A 81 5.69 -0.94 -20.29
C ALA A 81 5.23 0.43 -19.76
N VAL A 82 4.23 0.41 -18.89
CA VAL A 82 3.70 1.60 -18.22
C VAL A 82 3.87 1.42 -16.72
N LEU A 83 4.77 2.19 -16.14
CA LEU A 83 5.12 2.12 -14.72
C LEU A 83 4.67 3.41 -14.05
N THR A 84 3.92 3.32 -12.96
CA THR A 84 3.44 4.46 -12.19
C THR A 84 3.86 4.31 -10.75
N ALA A 85 4.71 5.22 -10.28
CA ALA A 85 5.16 5.32 -8.90
C ALA A 85 4.38 6.45 -8.21
N VAL A 86 3.66 6.14 -7.12
CA VAL A 86 2.93 7.15 -6.33
C VAL A 86 3.48 7.14 -4.90
N ASP A 87 3.96 8.29 -4.45
CA ASP A 87 4.45 8.45 -3.08
C ASP A 87 4.06 9.83 -2.54
N LEU A 88 3.81 9.92 -1.24
CA LEU A 88 3.45 11.18 -0.60
C LEU A 88 4.60 12.20 -0.63
N VAL A 89 5.83 11.71 -0.49
CA VAL A 89 7.05 12.53 -0.44
C VAL A 89 7.76 12.53 -1.79
N GLY A 90 7.66 11.43 -2.54
CA GLY A 90 8.38 11.24 -3.80
C GLY A 90 9.88 10.97 -3.61
N PRO A 91 10.63 10.79 -4.71
CA PRO A 91 12.09 10.69 -4.62
C PRO A 91 12.69 11.94 -3.98
N LEU A 92 13.56 11.78 -2.98
CA LEU A 92 14.19 12.90 -2.29
C LEU A 92 15.23 13.59 -3.17
N VAL A 93 15.83 12.85 -4.10
CA VAL A 93 16.77 13.37 -5.10
C VAL A 93 16.14 13.19 -6.48
N PRO A 94 15.73 14.29 -7.14
CA PRO A 94 15.20 14.23 -8.49
C PRO A 94 16.20 13.60 -9.45
N ARG A 95 15.74 12.63 -10.24
CA ARG A 95 16.50 12.00 -11.32
C ARG A 95 15.62 11.90 -12.55
N PRO A 96 16.16 12.06 -13.77
CA PRO A 96 15.39 11.78 -14.98
C PRO A 96 14.72 10.41 -14.87
N ALA A 97 13.40 10.37 -15.01
CA ALA A 97 12.66 9.12 -15.05
C ALA A 97 12.90 8.43 -16.40
N PRO A 98 13.05 7.09 -16.44
CA PRO A 98 12.97 6.34 -17.69
C PRO A 98 11.65 6.67 -18.42
N PRO A 99 11.61 6.64 -19.78
CA PRO A 99 10.39 6.96 -20.53
C PRO A 99 9.14 6.16 -20.13
N ALA A 100 9.34 4.91 -19.68
CA ALA A 100 8.27 4.02 -19.21
C ALA A 100 7.75 4.32 -17.80
N LEU A 101 8.39 5.23 -17.05
CA LEU A 101 8.09 5.51 -15.64
C LEU A 101 7.55 6.92 -15.43
N GLU A 102 6.35 6.99 -14.87
CA GLU A 102 5.74 8.20 -14.32
C GLU A 102 5.87 8.20 -12.79
N GLU A 103 6.50 9.24 -12.23
CA GLU A 103 6.62 9.45 -10.78
C GLU A 103 5.66 10.57 -10.36
N THR A 104 4.69 10.24 -9.52
CA THR A 104 3.67 11.17 -9.01
C THR A 104 3.86 11.39 -7.51
N VAL A 105 4.08 12.64 -7.12
CA VAL A 105 4.06 13.06 -5.71
C VAL A 105 2.62 13.40 -5.33
N ALA A 106 1.95 12.48 -4.66
CA ALA A 106 0.55 12.65 -4.26
C ALA A 106 0.19 11.76 -3.06
N SER A 107 -0.85 12.16 -2.34
CA SER A 107 -1.47 11.28 -1.36
C SER A 107 -2.23 10.16 -2.04
N VAL A 108 -1.86 8.91 -1.73
CA VAL A 108 -2.63 7.73 -2.12
C VAL A 108 -4.03 7.71 -1.50
N SER A 109 -4.32 8.55 -0.50
CA SER A 109 -5.65 8.69 0.10
C SER A 109 -6.66 9.33 -0.85
N SER A 110 -6.22 10.19 -1.78
CA SER A 110 -7.10 10.92 -2.71
C SER A 110 -6.75 10.70 -4.19
N TRP A 111 -5.53 10.26 -4.49
CA TRP A 111 -5.11 9.97 -5.86
C TRP A 111 -5.90 8.80 -6.47
N THR A 112 -6.14 8.90 -7.77
CA THR A 112 -6.76 7.84 -8.58
C THR A 112 -6.06 7.76 -9.94
N PRO A 113 -5.84 6.56 -10.49
CA PRO A 113 -5.33 6.42 -11.83
C PRO A 113 -6.41 6.66 -12.89
N ALA A 114 -5.97 6.97 -14.11
CA ALA A 114 -6.82 7.01 -15.30
C ALA A 114 -6.89 5.66 -16.05
N ARG A 115 -6.19 4.63 -15.54
CA ARG A 115 -6.09 3.30 -16.15
C ARG A 115 -6.16 2.19 -15.12
N THR A 116 -6.31 0.97 -15.62
CA THR A 116 -6.09 -0.25 -14.86
C THR A 116 -4.65 -0.75 -14.98
N TYR A 117 -4.27 -1.67 -14.09
CA TYR A 117 -2.92 -2.18 -13.96
C TYR A 117 -2.88 -3.71 -13.84
N ASP A 118 -1.88 -4.30 -14.47
CA ASP A 118 -1.56 -5.72 -14.43
C ASP A 118 -0.90 -6.17 -13.12
N LEU A 119 -0.24 -5.22 -12.47
CA LEU A 119 0.36 -5.36 -11.17
C LEU A 119 0.12 -4.10 -10.35
N ILE A 120 -0.34 -4.26 -9.11
CA ILE A 120 -0.38 -3.22 -8.10
C ILE A 120 0.40 -3.70 -6.89
N THR A 121 1.33 -2.89 -6.42
CA THR A 121 2.08 -3.17 -5.18
C THR A 121 1.89 -2.08 -4.14
N CYS A 122 1.96 -2.46 -2.87
CA CYS A 122 2.09 -1.53 -1.74
C CYS A 122 2.95 -2.18 -0.65
N VAL A 123 4.26 -1.97 -0.74
CA VAL A 123 5.25 -2.60 0.14
C VAL A 123 5.43 -1.71 1.37
N HIS A 124 5.04 -2.22 2.55
CA HIS A 124 5.05 -1.49 3.83
C HIS A 124 4.28 -0.16 3.89
N GLY A 125 3.69 0.31 2.78
CA GLY A 125 3.01 1.61 2.71
C GLY A 125 1.77 1.72 3.61
N LEU A 126 1.01 0.63 3.77
CA LEU A 126 -0.21 0.64 4.58
C LEU A 126 0.03 0.97 6.07
N HIS A 127 1.26 0.87 6.56
CA HIS A 127 1.62 1.33 7.91
C HIS A 127 1.50 2.85 8.12
N TYR A 128 1.33 3.60 7.03
CA TYR A 128 1.34 5.06 7.00
C TYR A 128 0.11 5.65 6.30
N VAL A 129 -0.76 4.80 5.76
CA VAL A 129 -2.01 5.22 5.12
C VAL A 129 -3.11 5.22 6.16
N GLY A 130 -3.80 6.36 6.32
CA GLY A 130 -4.92 6.47 7.25
C GLY A 130 -6.04 5.49 6.94
N ASP A 131 -6.69 5.62 5.78
CA ASP A 131 -7.75 4.69 5.35
C ASP A 131 -7.19 3.51 4.55
N GLN A 132 -6.58 2.56 5.27
CA GLN A 132 -5.99 1.35 4.68
C GLN A 132 -7.03 0.50 3.91
N LEU A 133 -8.21 0.28 4.50
CA LEU A 133 -9.26 -0.55 3.90
C LEU A 133 -9.91 0.12 2.69
N GLY A 134 -10.08 1.44 2.73
CA GLY A 134 -10.51 2.23 1.58
C GLY A 134 -9.50 2.17 0.43
N LEU A 135 -8.20 2.30 0.73
CA LEU A 135 -7.15 2.17 -0.30
C LEU A 135 -7.15 0.79 -0.96
N LEU A 136 -7.18 -0.29 -0.16
CA LEU A 136 -7.24 -1.66 -0.67
C LEU A 136 -8.47 -1.89 -1.57
N THR A 137 -9.62 -1.36 -1.16
CA THR A 137 -10.87 -1.44 -1.92
C THR A 137 -10.77 -0.74 -3.27
N ARG A 138 -10.17 0.46 -3.32
CA ARG A 138 -9.95 1.16 -4.59
C ARG A 138 -8.91 0.48 -5.46
N ALA A 139 -7.81 0.02 -4.88
CA ALA A 139 -6.77 -0.69 -5.62
C ALA A 139 -7.31 -1.95 -6.33
N ALA A 140 -8.23 -2.68 -5.71
CA ALA A 140 -8.91 -3.81 -6.36
C ALA A 140 -9.69 -3.42 -7.63
N SER A 141 -10.25 -2.21 -7.66
CA SER A 141 -10.97 -1.68 -8.83
C SER A 141 -10.05 -1.16 -9.94
N TRP A 142 -8.77 -0.94 -9.61
CA TRP A 142 -7.75 -0.49 -10.55
C TRP A 142 -6.98 -1.65 -11.19
N LEU A 143 -7.26 -2.90 -10.84
CA LEU A 143 -6.65 -4.05 -11.50
C LEU A 143 -7.21 -4.23 -12.91
N SER A 144 -6.39 -4.77 -13.81
CA SER A 144 -6.86 -5.41 -15.05
C SER A 144 -7.57 -6.73 -14.72
N GLU A 145 -8.25 -7.31 -15.71
CA GLU A 145 -9.08 -8.52 -15.54
C GLU A 145 -8.32 -9.69 -14.88
N ASP A 146 -7.05 -9.87 -15.25
CA ASP A 146 -6.13 -10.89 -14.75
C ASP A 146 -5.00 -10.30 -13.87
N GLY A 147 -5.16 -9.05 -13.46
CA GLY A 147 -4.17 -8.31 -12.68
C GLY A 147 -3.90 -8.90 -11.29
N LEU A 148 -2.78 -8.52 -10.70
CA LEU A 148 -2.40 -8.92 -9.35
C LEU A 148 -2.18 -7.70 -8.46
N LEU A 149 -2.85 -7.66 -7.32
CA LEU A 149 -2.49 -6.77 -6.21
C LEU A 149 -1.72 -7.57 -5.17
N VAL A 150 -0.57 -7.07 -4.72
CA VAL A 150 0.16 -7.63 -3.56
C VAL A 150 0.61 -6.50 -2.64
N ALA A 151 0.27 -6.58 -1.37
CA ALA A 151 0.62 -5.57 -0.37
C ALA A 151 1.08 -6.20 0.93
N HIS A 152 1.84 -5.45 1.72
CA HIS A 152 1.95 -5.75 3.14
C HIS A 152 0.78 -5.12 3.88
N PHE A 153 0.15 -5.94 4.73
CA PHE A 153 -0.97 -5.53 5.55
C PHE A 153 -0.83 -6.13 6.94
N ASP A 154 -0.88 -5.27 7.95
CA ASP A 154 -0.90 -5.65 9.35
C ASP A 154 -2.32 -5.43 9.93
N PRO A 155 -3.11 -6.50 10.13
CA PRO A 155 -4.42 -6.41 10.74
C PRO A 155 -4.39 -5.80 12.14
N GLU A 156 -3.27 -5.93 12.86
CA GLU A 156 -3.10 -5.34 14.18
C GLU A 156 -2.86 -3.83 14.14
N SER A 157 -2.83 -3.20 12.97
CA SER A 157 -2.93 -1.74 12.85
C SER A 157 -4.39 -1.25 12.80
N VAL A 158 -5.37 -2.15 12.70
CA VAL A 158 -6.78 -1.77 12.54
C VAL A 158 -7.52 -1.85 13.87
N ARG A 159 -8.31 -0.81 14.17
CA ARG A 159 -9.00 -0.61 15.45
C ARG A 159 -10.48 -0.37 15.27
N HIS A 160 -11.26 -0.82 16.24
CA HIS A 160 -12.63 -0.37 16.44
C HIS A 160 -12.66 1.07 16.97
N ALA A 161 -13.85 1.68 16.95
CA ALA A 161 -14.06 3.03 17.50
C ALA A 161 -13.65 3.16 18.98
N ASP A 162 -13.78 2.10 19.75
CA ASP A 162 -13.37 2.04 21.16
C ASP A 162 -11.87 1.77 21.36
N GLY A 163 -11.11 1.62 20.27
CA GLY A 163 -9.67 1.35 20.29
C GLY A 163 -9.29 -0.12 20.53
N SER A 164 -10.25 -1.04 20.60
CA SER A 164 -9.94 -2.47 20.59
C SER A 164 -9.51 -2.95 19.18
N THR A 165 -8.77 -4.05 19.09
CA THR A 165 -8.31 -4.59 17.79
C THR A 165 -9.48 -5.09 16.94
N ALA A 166 -9.49 -4.71 15.66
CA ALA A 166 -10.47 -5.19 14.67
C ALA A 166 -9.90 -6.29 13.76
N ALA A 167 -8.66 -6.74 14.01
CA ALA A 167 -7.86 -7.60 13.14
C ALA A 167 -8.64 -8.81 12.58
N ARG A 168 -9.28 -9.59 13.45
CA ARG A 168 -10.00 -10.83 13.05
C ARG A 168 -11.17 -10.53 12.11
N GLY A 169 -11.99 -9.54 12.44
CA GLY A 169 -13.14 -9.15 11.63
C GLY A 169 -12.72 -8.63 10.26
N VAL A 170 -11.65 -7.83 10.23
CA VAL A 170 -11.08 -7.26 9.00
C VAL A 170 -10.52 -8.35 8.09
N VAL A 171 -9.71 -9.28 8.61
CA VAL A 171 -9.20 -10.40 7.81
C VAL A 171 -10.34 -11.28 7.28
N SER A 172 -11.37 -11.52 8.09
CA SER A 172 -12.56 -12.28 7.64
C SER A 172 -13.28 -11.58 6.49
N ALA A 173 -13.47 -10.26 6.58
CA ALA A 173 -14.13 -9.48 5.53
C ALA A 173 -13.29 -9.41 4.24
N LEU A 174 -11.97 -9.23 4.36
CA LEU A 174 -11.06 -9.24 3.21
C LEU A 174 -11.08 -10.61 2.50
N ARG A 175 -11.06 -11.71 3.25
CA ARG A 175 -11.20 -13.05 2.67
C ARG A 175 -12.55 -13.27 1.98
N ALA A 176 -13.63 -12.79 2.57
CA ALA A 176 -14.96 -12.84 1.95
C ALA A 176 -15.02 -12.02 0.64
N ALA A 177 -14.23 -10.94 0.53
CA ALA A 177 -14.06 -10.17 -0.70
C ALA A 177 -13.10 -10.82 -1.73
N GLY A 178 -12.49 -11.96 -1.37
CA GLY A 178 -11.61 -12.76 -2.22
C GLY A 178 -10.13 -12.40 -2.14
N TYR A 179 -9.70 -11.66 -1.11
CA TYR A 179 -8.29 -11.49 -0.82
C TYR A 179 -7.71 -12.71 -0.11
N ASP A 180 -6.50 -13.07 -0.48
CA ASP A 180 -5.68 -14.02 0.26
C ASP A 180 -4.83 -13.29 1.29
N TYR A 181 -4.80 -13.78 2.53
CA TYR A 181 -3.96 -13.22 3.59
C TYR A 181 -3.02 -14.27 4.18
N SER A 182 -1.72 -13.99 4.11
CA SER A 182 -0.65 -14.79 4.71
C SER A 182 -0.12 -14.11 5.98
N PRO A 183 -0.47 -14.62 7.18
CA PRO A 183 -0.04 -14.01 8.45
C PRO A 183 1.47 -14.11 8.67
N ARG A 184 2.11 -15.19 8.19
CA ARG A 184 3.56 -15.42 8.35
C ARG A 184 4.40 -14.28 7.78
N HIS A 185 3.90 -13.61 6.74
CA HIS A 185 4.62 -12.56 6.02
C HIS A 185 3.87 -11.22 6.04
N HIS A 186 2.74 -11.13 6.76
CA HIS A 186 1.83 -9.99 6.70
C HIS A 186 1.48 -9.57 5.26
N ARG A 187 1.26 -10.55 4.37
CA ARG A 187 0.98 -10.28 2.95
C ARG A 187 -0.48 -10.47 2.62
N LEU A 188 -1.02 -9.51 1.90
CA LEU A 188 -2.34 -9.56 1.29
C LEU A 188 -2.19 -9.63 -0.23
N ALA A 189 -2.97 -10.48 -0.89
CA ALA A 189 -2.99 -10.57 -2.34
C ALA A 189 -4.42 -10.63 -2.88
N LEU A 190 -4.63 -10.11 -4.09
CA LEU A 190 -5.88 -10.21 -4.83
C LEU A 190 -5.59 -10.43 -6.31
N ARG A 191 -6.29 -11.38 -6.93
CA ARG A 191 -6.23 -11.61 -8.38
C ARG A 191 -7.51 -11.14 -9.06
N GLY A 192 -7.32 -10.42 -10.16
CA GLY A 192 -8.37 -9.92 -11.04
C GLY A 192 -9.17 -8.74 -10.48
N ALA A 193 -9.55 -7.86 -11.40
CA ALA A 193 -10.37 -6.69 -11.14
C ALA A 193 -11.69 -7.03 -10.46
N ARG A 194 -12.05 -6.24 -9.44
CA ARG A 194 -13.38 -6.32 -8.83
C ARG A 194 -13.72 -5.08 -8.02
N ALA A 195 -15.01 -4.79 -7.94
CA ALA A 195 -15.55 -3.86 -6.98
C ALA A 195 -15.63 -4.53 -5.60
N VAL A 196 -14.90 -4.00 -4.62
CA VAL A 196 -14.94 -4.48 -3.24
C VAL A 196 -15.81 -3.55 -2.41
N ARG A 197 -16.60 -4.10 -1.49
CA ARG A 197 -17.28 -3.33 -0.44
C ARG A 197 -17.02 -4.02 0.89
N LEU A 198 -16.34 -3.34 1.78
CA LEU A 198 -16.07 -3.83 3.13
C LEU A 198 -17.06 -3.17 4.11
N PRO A 199 -17.51 -3.88 5.16
CA PRO A 199 -18.52 -3.39 6.12
C PRO A 199 -17.89 -2.47 7.18
N PHE A 200 -16.98 -1.58 6.78
CA PHE A 200 -16.26 -0.68 7.68
C PHE A 200 -16.31 0.76 7.17
N ARG A 201 -16.52 1.69 8.10
CA ARG A 201 -16.47 3.13 7.86
C ARG A 201 -15.26 3.71 8.59
N TYR A 202 -14.34 4.32 7.85
CA TYR A 202 -13.15 4.96 8.41
C TYR A 202 -13.52 6.16 9.30
N LEU A 203 -12.84 6.27 10.45
CA LEU A 203 -13.07 7.31 11.46
C LEU A 203 -11.89 8.28 11.61
N GLY A 204 -10.71 7.92 11.11
CA GLY A 204 -9.46 8.63 11.35
C GLY A 204 -8.36 7.68 11.81
N ALA A 205 -7.16 8.24 12.03
CA ALA A 205 -5.99 7.46 12.44
C ALA A 205 -5.29 8.08 13.65
N ASP A 206 -4.73 7.20 14.48
CA ASP A 206 -3.88 7.56 15.60
C ASP A 206 -2.39 7.43 15.21
N PRO A 207 -1.63 8.54 15.12
CA PRO A 207 -0.20 8.48 14.83
C PRO A 207 0.67 8.02 16.01
N ALA A 208 0.10 7.91 17.21
CA ALA A 208 0.81 7.51 18.43
C ALA A 208 0.60 6.03 18.80
N ALA A 209 0.12 5.21 17.86
CA ALA A 209 -0.21 3.80 18.06
C ALA A 209 0.99 2.91 18.46
N GLY A 210 2.21 3.38 18.23
CA GLY A 210 3.44 2.66 18.51
C GLY A 210 4.04 1.99 17.27
N PRO A 211 4.98 1.05 17.46
CA PRO A 211 5.67 0.44 16.34
C PRO A 211 4.83 -0.62 15.61
N ASN A 212 5.01 -0.74 14.29
CA ASN A 212 4.53 -1.86 13.49
C ASN A 212 5.36 -3.14 13.74
N TYR A 213 5.02 -4.24 13.07
CA TYR A 213 5.74 -5.52 13.17
C TYR A 213 7.20 -5.46 12.69
N THR A 214 7.62 -4.39 12.01
CA THR A 214 9.03 -4.14 11.63
C THR A 214 9.80 -3.32 12.67
N GLY A 215 9.15 -2.91 13.76
CA GLY A 215 9.73 -2.09 14.83
C GLY A 215 9.73 -0.58 14.53
N GLN A 216 9.19 -0.15 13.39
CA GLN A 216 9.14 1.27 12.99
C GLN A 216 7.87 1.93 13.52
N PRO A 217 7.90 3.22 13.91
CA PRO A 217 6.68 3.96 14.23
C PRO A 217 5.66 3.84 13.10
N ALA A 218 4.39 3.64 13.46
CA ALA A 218 3.29 3.46 12.53
C ALA A 218 1.99 4.01 13.11
N ILE A 219 0.98 4.11 12.26
CA ILE A 219 -0.35 4.58 12.65
C ILE A 219 -1.26 3.40 13.03
N ALA A 220 -2.33 3.69 13.77
CA ALA A 220 -3.49 2.80 13.84
C ALA A 220 -4.70 3.43 13.13
N SER A 221 -5.38 2.66 12.29
CA SER A 221 -6.56 3.10 11.54
C SER A 221 -7.83 2.68 12.27
N HIS A 222 -8.70 3.64 12.59
CA HIS A 222 -9.93 3.38 13.33
C HIS A 222 -11.15 3.30 12.41
N TYR A 223 -12.01 2.32 12.67
CA TYR A 223 -13.20 2.05 11.90
C TYR A 223 -14.42 1.79 12.79
N ALA A 224 -15.60 2.19 12.29
CA ALA A 224 -16.90 1.72 12.76
C ALA A 224 -17.47 0.68 11.79
N ALA A 225 -18.48 -0.08 12.22
CA ALA A 225 -19.32 -0.81 11.28
C ALA A 225 -20.02 0.18 10.32
N ALA A 226 -20.08 -0.17 9.04
CA ALA A 226 -20.78 0.58 8.00
C ALA A 226 -22.28 0.26 7.95
#